data_AF-A0A8S3Z2X1-F1
#
_entry.id   AF-A0A8S3Z2X1-F1
#
_cell.length_a   1.000
_cell.length_b   1.000
_cell.length_c   1.000
_cell.angle_alpha   90.00
_cell.angle_beta   90.00
_cell.angle_gamma   90.00
#
_symmetry.space_group_name_H-M   'P 1'
#
loop_
_entity.id
_entity.type
_entity.pdbx_description
1 polymer ?
#
loop_
_entity_poly.entity_id
_entity_poly.type
_entity_poly.pdbx_seq_one_letter_code
_entity_poly.pdbx_strand_id
1 'polypeptide(L)'
;MSQTTLEKRTVITSSSASNVVGGSSGTVALNDGGDDDFHYNSLAGIVGSGGGGSGSYRRTVEITSGMMPSGFGTVSHTGVTNVKHSREQEKKDMRQLNERFANYIEKVRFLEAQNRKLITELDQLKSNWGKETTAIKKMYETELAEARGVIEETNKEKNKLAVKAQNMHDQYNDAMKQTHFENALTSKVKVI
;
A
#
# COMPACT_ATOMS: atom_id res chain seq x y z
N MET A 1 -67.63 44.52 9.87
CA MET A 1 -67.32 43.39 8.96
C MET A 1 -65.93 42.88 9.33
N SER A 2 -65.84 41.76 10.04
CA SER A 2 -64.54 41.13 10.35
C SER A 2 -64.27 40.04 9.33
N GLN A 3 -63.15 40.13 8.61
CA GLN A 3 -62.66 39.05 7.74
C GLN A 3 -61.88 38.05 8.57
N THR A 4 -62.27 36.78 8.50
CA THR A 4 -61.53 35.65 9.08
C THR A 4 -60.63 35.06 8.01
N THR A 5 -59.30 35.18 8.16
CA THR A 5 -58.33 34.63 7.22
C THR A 5 -58.13 33.14 7.47
N LEU A 6 -58.43 32.30 6.49
CA LEU A 6 -58.25 30.84 6.55
C LEU A 6 -56.81 30.46 6.17
N GLU A 7 -56.01 30.03 7.14
CA GLU A 7 -54.69 29.45 6.87
C GLU A 7 -54.82 27.96 6.49
N LYS A 8 -54.36 27.61 5.28
CA LYS A 8 -54.29 26.21 4.81
C LYS A 8 -53.02 25.56 5.36
N ARG A 9 -53.16 24.68 6.37
CA ARG A 9 -52.05 23.82 6.85
C ARG A 9 -52.06 22.47 6.12
N THR A 10 -50.97 22.16 5.41
CA THR A 10 -50.76 20.85 4.77
C THR A 10 -50.17 19.89 5.78
N VAL A 11 -50.87 18.78 6.07
CA VAL A 11 -50.36 17.68 6.89
C VAL A 11 -49.84 16.60 5.96
N ILE A 12 -48.55 16.29 6.04
CA ILE A 12 -47.91 15.22 5.23
C ILE A 12 -47.90 13.94 6.08
N THR A 13 -48.59 12.90 5.62
CA THR A 13 -48.50 11.55 6.19
C THR A 13 -47.73 10.66 5.21
N SER A 14 -46.58 10.14 5.63
CA SER A 14 -45.81 9.16 4.84
C SER A 14 -46.18 7.74 5.25
N SER A 15 -46.86 7.00 4.38
CA SER A 15 -47.01 5.55 4.49
C SER A 15 -45.88 4.86 3.72
N SER A 16 -45.10 4.02 4.40
CA SER A 16 -44.05 3.19 3.79
C SER A 16 -44.66 1.91 3.21
N ALA A 17 -44.54 1.72 1.89
CA ALA A 17 -44.83 0.44 1.24
C ALA A 17 -43.58 -0.45 1.29
N SER A 18 -43.72 -1.66 1.82
CA SER A 18 -42.67 -2.67 1.90
C SER A 18 -42.54 -3.44 0.58
N ASN A 19 -41.43 -3.26 -0.14
CA ASN A 19 -41.06 -4.15 -1.24
C ASN A 19 -40.19 -5.29 -0.69
N VAL A 20 -40.75 -6.50 -0.64
CA VAL A 20 -39.99 -7.74 -0.40
C VAL A 20 -39.26 -8.07 -1.71
N VAL A 21 -37.94 -7.85 -1.74
CA VAL A 21 -37.07 -8.34 -2.81
C VAL A 21 -36.67 -9.78 -2.44
N GLY A 22 -37.20 -10.74 -3.19
CA GLY A 22 -36.80 -12.14 -3.09
C GLY A 22 -35.37 -12.32 -3.59
N GLY A 23 -34.49 -12.83 -2.72
CA GLY A 23 -33.10 -13.18 -3.08
C GLY A 23 -33.05 -14.50 -3.84
N SER A 24 -32.42 -14.49 -5.01
CA SER A 24 -32.06 -15.69 -5.76
C SER A 24 -30.81 -16.34 -5.15
N SER A 25 -30.92 -17.60 -4.75
CA SER A 25 -29.81 -18.44 -4.30
C SER A 25 -28.75 -18.61 -5.39
N GLY A 26 -27.54 -18.11 -5.14
CA GLY A 26 -26.36 -18.37 -5.97
C GLY A 26 -25.66 -19.64 -5.50
N THR A 27 -25.57 -20.64 -6.36
CA THR A 27 -24.80 -21.87 -6.13
C THR A 27 -23.30 -21.58 -6.28
N VAL A 28 -22.50 -21.98 -5.29
CA VAL A 28 -21.03 -21.91 -5.35
C VAL A 28 -20.51 -23.07 -6.18
N ALA A 29 -19.93 -22.78 -7.35
CA ALA A 29 -19.19 -23.75 -8.15
C ALA A 29 -17.71 -23.73 -7.73
N LEU A 30 -17.19 -24.87 -7.29
CA LEU A 30 -15.77 -25.12 -7.09
C LEU A 30 -15.16 -25.37 -8.47
N ASN A 31 -14.27 -24.49 -8.94
CA ASN A 31 -13.42 -24.77 -10.09
C ASN A 31 -11.96 -24.92 -9.62
N ASP A 32 -11.44 -26.10 -9.91
CA ASP A 32 -10.06 -26.56 -9.78
C ASP A 32 -9.30 -26.25 -11.07
N GLY A 33 -8.07 -25.75 -10.94
CA GLY A 33 -7.04 -25.76 -11.98
C GLY A 33 -7.03 -24.63 -13.01
N GLY A 34 -5.86 -24.01 -13.18
CA GLY A 34 -5.43 -23.39 -14.43
C GLY A 34 -5.00 -21.93 -14.33
N ASP A 35 -3.74 -21.68 -14.67
CA ASP A 35 -3.08 -20.38 -14.85
C ASP A 35 -3.85 -19.43 -15.80
N ASP A 36 -3.75 -18.11 -15.59
CA ASP A 36 -3.58 -17.04 -16.61
C ASP A 36 -4.09 -15.63 -16.16
N ASP A 37 -3.22 -14.64 -16.38
CA ASP A 37 -3.41 -13.19 -16.59
C ASP A 37 -4.49 -12.37 -15.84
N PHE A 38 -4.02 -11.48 -14.97
CA PHE A 38 -4.80 -10.42 -14.32
C PHE A 38 -5.16 -9.27 -15.27
N HIS A 39 -6.34 -9.33 -15.89
CA HIS A 39 -7.03 -8.15 -16.43
C HIS A 39 -8.02 -7.58 -15.39
N TYR A 40 -7.81 -6.33 -14.96
CA TYR A 40 -8.81 -5.56 -14.23
C TYR A 40 -9.99 -5.24 -15.15
N ASN A 41 -11.11 -5.94 -15.00
CA ASN A 41 -12.31 -5.65 -15.76
C ASN A 41 -12.94 -4.35 -15.25
N SER A 42 -12.77 -3.28 -16.04
CA SER A 42 -13.49 -2.02 -15.93
C SER A 42 -14.98 -2.28 -16.16
N LEU A 43 -15.81 -2.01 -15.15
CA LEU A 43 -17.26 -2.11 -15.24
C LEU A 43 -17.81 -0.88 -15.98
N ALA A 44 -17.64 -0.86 -17.31
CA ALA A 44 -18.27 0.08 -18.21
C ALA A 44 -19.40 -0.63 -18.96
N GLY A 45 -20.63 -0.12 -18.84
CA GLY A 45 -21.72 -0.45 -19.75
C GLY A 45 -23.01 -0.95 -19.10
N ILE A 46 -23.73 -0.09 -18.37
CA ILE A 46 -25.20 -0.18 -18.33
C ILE A 46 -25.73 0.87 -19.31
N VAL A 47 -26.08 0.38 -20.50
CA VAL A 47 -26.87 1.10 -21.50
C VAL A 47 -28.30 1.19 -20.98
N GLY A 48 -28.83 2.41 -20.95
CA GLY A 48 -30.14 2.71 -20.39
C GLY A 48 -31.31 2.27 -21.25
N SER A 49 -32.46 2.09 -20.59
CA SER A 49 -33.78 2.35 -21.18
C SER A 49 -34.84 2.33 -20.08
N GLY A 50 -35.75 3.30 -20.10
CA GLY A 50 -36.98 3.27 -19.29
C GLY A 50 -37.14 4.45 -18.34
N GLY A 51 -37.53 5.61 -18.88
CA GLY A 51 -38.07 6.71 -18.10
C GLY A 51 -39.37 6.31 -17.40
N GLY A 52 -39.46 6.63 -16.11
CA GLY A 52 -40.69 6.55 -15.32
C GLY A 52 -40.76 7.83 -14.48
N GLY A 53 -41.52 8.81 -14.98
CA GLY A 53 -41.68 10.11 -14.34
C GLY A 53 -42.17 9.97 -12.89
N SER A 54 -41.48 10.65 -11.98
CA SER A 54 -41.95 10.86 -10.61
C SER A 54 -43.12 11.86 -10.64
N GLY A 55 -44.30 11.35 -11.00
CA GLY A 55 -45.56 12.07 -10.90
C GLY A 55 -45.93 12.24 -9.43
N SER A 56 -45.71 13.43 -8.89
CA SER A 56 -46.19 13.82 -7.57
C SER A 56 -47.72 13.91 -7.60
N TYR A 57 -48.43 12.85 -7.23
CA TYR A 57 -49.88 12.90 -7.03
C TYR A 57 -50.19 13.74 -5.79
N ARG A 58 -50.30 15.06 -5.95
CA ARG A 58 -50.90 15.95 -4.95
C ARG A 58 -52.42 15.76 -4.96
N ARG A 59 -52.94 14.90 -4.07
CA ARG A 59 -54.37 14.86 -3.77
C ARG A 59 -54.69 16.03 -2.83
N THR A 60 -55.24 17.12 -3.37
CA THR A 60 -55.82 18.21 -2.57
C THR A 60 -57.19 17.77 -2.11
N VAL A 61 -57.42 17.64 -0.80
CA VAL A 61 -58.74 17.39 -0.23
C VAL A 61 -59.21 18.70 0.40
N GLU A 62 -60.25 19.30 -0.15
CA GLU A 62 -60.86 20.51 0.41
C GLU A 62 -61.71 20.12 1.62
N ILE A 63 -61.26 20.51 2.82
CA ILE A 63 -62.03 20.35 4.05
C ILE A 63 -63.01 21.52 4.11
N THR A 64 -64.25 21.30 3.67
CA THR A 64 -65.36 22.22 3.91
C THR A 64 -65.67 22.26 5.40
N SER A 65 -65.73 23.47 5.98
CA SER A 65 -66.11 23.70 7.38
C SER A 65 -67.58 23.34 7.59
N GLY A 66 -67.86 22.08 7.88
CA GLY A 66 -69.23 21.64 8.18
C GLY A 66 -69.42 20.16 8.51
N MET A 67 -68.40 19.31 8.38
CA MET A 67 -68.55 17.88 8.61
C MET A 67 -67.40 17.38 9.49
N MET A 68 -67.60 17.39 10.80
CA MET A 68 -66.75 16.64 11.72
C MET A 68 -67.14 15.16 11.61
N PRO A 69 -66.24 14.25 11.20
CA PRO A 69 -66.50 12.83 11.30
C PRO A 69 -66.54 12.48 12.79
N SER A 70 -67.71 12.06 13.26
CA SER A 70 -67.92 11.43 14.56
C SER A 70 -67.12 10.12 14.62
N GLY A 71 -65.84 10.21 15.00
CA GLY A 71 -64.94 9.06 14.97
C GLY A 71 -63.63 9.21 15.74
N PHE A 72 -63.43 10.28 16.52
CA PHE A 72 -62.37 10.27 17.52
C PHE A 72 -62.85 9.46 18.71
N GLY A 73 -62.64 8.14 18.64
CA GLY A 73 -62.63 7.30 19.83
C GLY A 73 -61.74 7.96 20.87
N THR A 74 -62.23 8.04 22.11
CA THR A 74 -61.51 8.67 23.22
C THR A 74 -60.10 8.08 23.27
N VAL A 75 -59.11 8.86 22.86
CA VAL A 75 -57.72 8.43 22.94
C VAL A 75 -57.39 8.54 24.42
N SER A 76 -57.39 7.40 25.11
CA SER A 76 -57.06 7.34 26.54
C SER A 76 -55.71 8.02 26.74
N HIS A 77 -55.64 8.94 27.71
CA HIS A 77 -54.39 9.62 28.11
C HIS A 77 -53.24 8.62 28.29
N THR A 78 -53.55 7.43 28.81
CA THR A 78 -52.62 6.31 29.00
C THR A 78 -52.07 5.72 27.70
N GLY A 79 -52.85 5.70 26.61
CA GLY A 79 -52.38 5.25 25.30
C GLY A 79 -51.39 6.23 24.65
N VAL A 80 -51.63 7.54 24.82
CA VAL A 80 -50.73 8.59 24.29
C VAL A 80 -49.40 8.59 25.04
N THR A 81 -49.43 8.42 26.36
CA THR A 81 -48.19 8.36 27.18
C THR A 81 -47.35 7.14 26.83
N ASN A 82 -47.96 5.99 26.57
CA ASN A 82 -47.25 4.77 26.20
C ASN A 82 -46.57 4.89 24.82
N VAL A 83 -47.26 5.46 23.82
CA VAL A 83 -46.68 5.70 22.48
C VAL A 83 -45.54 6.73 22.55
N LYS A 84 -45.70 7.80 23.34
CA LYS A 84 -44.62 8.78 23.57
C LYS A 84 -43.40 8.13 24.22
N HIS A 85 -43.61 7.33 25.26
CA HIS A 85 -42.52 6.65 25.95
C HIS A 85 -41.79 5.65 25.05
N SER A 86 -42.52 4.87 24.24
CA SER A 86 -41.93 3.96 23.25
C SER A 86 -41.09 4.72 22.21
N ARG A 87 -41.59 5.85 21.71
CA ARG A 87 -40.86 6.70 20.75
C ARG A 87 -39.62 7.34 21.37
N GLU A 88 -39.68 7.75 22.64
CA GLU A 88 -38.53 8.29 23.37
C GLU A 88 -37.47 7.23 23.62
N GLN A 89 -37.90 6.01 23.95
CA GLN A 89 -37.01 4.86 24.13
C GLN A 89 -36.32 4.48 22.81
N GLU A 90 -37.06 4.36 21.71
CA GLU A 90 -36.48 4.12 20.38
C GLU A 90 -35.48 5.23 19.99
N LYS A 91 -35.80 6.49 20.27
CA LYS A 91 -34.88 7.62 20.02
C LYS A 91 -33.62 7.55 20.90
N LYS A 92 -33.68 6.94 22.08
CA LYS A 92 -32.52 6.71 22.95
C LYS A 92 -31.66 5.58 22.40
N ASP A 93 -32.29 4.49 21.98
CA ASP A 93 -31.61 3.32 21.42
C ASP A 93 -30.91 3.68 20.09
N MET A 94 -31.56 4.46 19.23
CA MET A 94 -30.95 5.01 18.02
C MET A 94 -29.76 5.92 18.30
N ARG A 95 -29.82 6.74 19.36
CA ARG A 95 -28.69 7.57 19.78
C ARG A 95 -27.53 6.70 20.26
N GLN A 96 -27.80 5.67 21.07
CA GLN A 96 -26.77 4.75 21.55
C GLN A 96 -26.13 3.97 20.39
N LEU A 97 -26.93 3.54 19.42
CA LEU A 97 -26.43 2.85 18.23
C LEU A 97 -25.54 3.76 17.39
N ASN A 98 -25.96 5.00 17.17
CA ASN A 98 -25.16 5.99 16.44
C ASN A 98 -23.84 6.30 17.16
N GLU A 99 -23.83 6.38 18.49
CA GLU A 99 -22.60 6.54 19.28
C GLU A 99 -21.65 5.35 19.07
N ARG A 100 -22.16 4.13 19.07
CA ARG A 100 -21.34 2.93 18.78
C ARG A 100 -20.80 2.98 17.34
N PHE A 101 -21.61 3.37 16.36
CA PHE A 101 -21.14 3.52 14.99
C PHE A 101 -20.08 4.61 14.84
N ALA A 102 -20.24 5.75 15.50
CA ALA A 102 -19.22 6.80 15.51
C ALA A 102 -17.89 6.27 16.06
N ASN A 103 -17.92 5.52 17.15
CA ASN A 103 -16.73 4.88 17.73
C ASN A 103 -16.10 3.86 16.78
N TYR A 104 -16.89 3.03 16.08
CA TYR A 104 -16.36 2.07 15.11
C TYR A 104 -15.76 2.77 13.88
N ILE A 105 -16.40 3.82 13.36
CA ILE A 105 -15.89 4.61 12.25
C ILE A 105 -14.53 5.21 12.62
N GLU A 106 -14.41 5.77 13.82
CA GLU A 106 -13.14 6.34 14.28
C GLU A 106 -12.07 5.26 14.45
N LYS A 107 -12.45 4.08 14.99
CA LYS A 107 -11.52 2.96 15.10
C LYS A 107 -11.03 2.48 13.74
N VAL A 108 -11.91 2.39 12.75
CA VAL A 108 -11.54 2.02 11.37
C VAL A 108 -10.59 3.05 10.78
N ARG A 109 -10.89 4.35 10.88
CA ARG A 109 -9.99 5.42 10.40
C ARG A 109 -8.61 5.36 11.05
N PHE A 110 -8.57 5.14 12.37
CA PHE A 110 -7.32 4.99 13.10
C PHE A 110 -6.52 3.76 12.66
N LEU A 111 -7.19 2.64 12.44
CA LEU A 111 -6.55 1.41 11.94
C LEU A 111 -6.08 1.57 10.50
N GLU A 112 -6.85 2.21 9.63
CA GLU A 112 -6.45 2.52 8.26
C GLU A 112 -5.25 3.46 8.22
N ALA A 113 -5.22 4.48 9.09
CA ALA A 113 -4.07 5.37 9.20
C ALA A 113 -2.81 4.63 9.65
N GLN A 114 -2.93 3.72 10.62
CA GLN A 114 -1.82 2.87 11.04
C GLN A 114 -1.38 1.92 9.92
N ASN A 115 -2.31 1.28 9.22
CA ASN A 115 -1.97 0.42 8.09
C ASN A 115 -1.23 1.19 7.00
N ARG A 116 -1.68 2.39 6.62
CA ARG A 116 -0.95 3.24 5.66
C ARG A 116 0.46 3.56 6.13
N LYS A 117 0.63 3.88 7.42
CA LYS A 117 1.95 4.13 8.01
C LYS A 117 2.84 2.88 7.93
N LEU A 118 2.34 1.72 8.36
CA LEU A 118 3.07 0.46 8.32
C LEU A 118 3.46 0.05 6.89
N ILE A 119 2.57 0.26 5.92
CA ILE A 119 2.86 0.02 4.50
C ILE A 119 4.01 0.93 4.05
N THR A 120 3.98 2.21 4.40
CA THR A 120 5.04 3.16 4.05
C THR A 120 6.38 2.76 4.67
N GLU A 121 6.40 2.37 5.95
CA GLU A 121 7.61 1.90 6.63
C GLU A 121 8.15 0.61 6.00
N LEU A 122 7.26 -0.31 5.63
CA LEU A 122 7.62 -1.57 4.98
C LEU A 122 8.18 -1.34 3.58
N ASP A 123 7.61 -0.44 2.79
CA ASP A 123 8.13 -0.07 1.48
C ASP A 123 9.50 0.63 1.58
N GLN A 124 9.68 1.50 2.57
CA GLN A 124 10.98 2.10 2.86
C GLN A 124 12.02 1.05 3.24
N LEU A 125 11.65 0.11 4.13
CA LEU A 125 12.55 -0.96 4.55
C LEU A 125 12.91 -1.86 3.36
N LYS A 126 11.93 -2.28 2.55
CA LYS A 126 12.18 -3.07 1.34
C LYS A 126 13.05 -2.34 0.31
N SER A 127 12.84 -1.03 0.15
CA SER A 127 13.65 -0.19 -0.73
C SER A 127 15.09 -0.10 -0.26
N ASN A 128 15.33 -0.08 1.05
CA ASN A 128 16.67 -0.02 1.63
C ASN A 128 17.31 -1.40 1.74
N TRP A 129 16.49 -2.44 1.87
CA TRP A 129 16.91 -3.83 1.94
C TRP A 129 17.67 -4.21 0.66
N GLY A 130 18.87 -4.76 0.84
CA GLY A 130 19.75 -5.13 -0.27
C GLY A 130 20.58 -3.97 -0.84
N LYS A 131 20.13 -2.71 -0.81
CA LYS A 131 20.95 -1.57 -1.29
C LYS A 131 22.24 -1.43 -0.49
N GLU A 132 22.14 -1.48 0.83
CA GLU A 132 23.30 -1.43 1.73
C GLU A 132 24.24 -2.62 1.49
N THR A 133 23.68 -3.83 1.37
CA THR A 133 24.47 -5.04 1.07
C THR A 133 25.17 -4.97 -0.28
N THR A 134 24.50 -4.47 -1.33
CA THR A 134 25.09 -4.27 -2.65
C THR A 134 26.18 -3.20 -2.63
N ALA A 135 25.98 -2.11 -1.89
CA ALA A 135 26.99 -1.07 -1.72
C ALA A 135 28.25 -1.59 -1.03
N ILE A 136 28.08 -2.34 0.07
CA ILE A 136 29.18 -2.98 0.80
C ILE A 136 29.89 -4.00 -0.10
N LYS A 137 29.15 -4.83 -0.83
CA LYS A 137 29.72 -5.79 -1.79
C LYS A 137 30.58 -5.08 -2.84
N LYS A 138 30.07 -4.00 -3.43
CA LYS A 138 30.80 -3.22 -4.45
C LYS A 138 32.09 -2.59 -3.89
N MET A 139 32.04 -2.09 -2.66
CA MET A 139 33.21 -1.54 -1.97
C MET A 139 34.28 -2.62 -1.80
N TYR A 140 33.92 -3.79 -1.26
CA TYR A 140 34.86 -4.89 -1.11
C TYR A 140 35.40 -5.40 -2.45
N GLU A 141 34.57 -5.50 -3.49
CA GLU A 141 35.03 -5.88 -4.84
C GLU A 141 36.08 -4.90 -5.38
N THR A 142 35.91 -3.60 -5.09
CA THR A 142 36.86 -2.55 -5.50
C THR A 142 38.17 -2.68 -4.71
N GLU A 143 38.11 -2.79 -3.39
CA GLU A 143 39.31 -3.00 -2.55
C GLU A 143 40.08 -4.26 -2.96
N LEU A 144 39.37 -5.34 -3.30
CA LEU A 144 39.97 -6.60 -3.71
C LEU A 144 40.64 -6.48 -5.09
N ALA A 145 40.05 -5.71 -6.01
CA ALA A 145 40.67 -5.39 -7.28
C ALA A 145 41.93 -4.52 -7.12
N GLU A 146 41.88 -3.51 -6.26
CA GLU A 146 43.04 -2.65 -5.94
C GLU A 146 44.19 -3.47 -5.31
N ALA A 147 43.88 -4.31 -4.33
CA ALA A 147 44.87 -5.19 -3.69
C ALA A 147 45.54 -6.14 -4.70
N ARG A 148 44.76 -6.71 -5.62
CA ARG A 148 45.31 -7.51 -6.74
C ARG A 148 46.22 -6.68 -7.64
N GLY A 149 45.83 -5.46 -7.98
CA GLY A 149 46.66 -4.54 -8.77
C GLY A 149 48.00 -4.24 -8.10
N VAL A 150 47.99 -3.98 -6.78
CA VAL A 150 49.23 -3.76 -6.00
C VAL A 150 50.13 -5.00 -6.01
N ILE A 151 49.56 -6.20 -5.89
CA ILE A 151 50.32 -7.45 -5.97
C ILE A 151 50.96 -7.61 -7.36
N GLU A 152 50.22 -7.33 -8.43
CA GLU A 152 50.74 -7.42 -9.80
C GLU A 152 51.86 -6.41 -10.06
N GLU A 153 51.68 -5.15 -9.63
CA GLU A 153 52.71 -4.10 -9.72
C GLU A 153 53.98 -4.53 -8.96
N THR A 154 53.82 -5.00 -7.72
CA THR A 154 54.93 -5.46 -6.88
C THR A 154 55.65 -6.65 -7.51
N ASN A 155 54.92 -7.62 -8.07
CA ASN A 155 55.51 -8.75 -8.77
C ASN A 155 56.26 -8.32 -10.03
N LYS A 156 55.73 -7.35 -10.78
CA LYS A 156 56.41 -6.78 -11.95
C LYS A 156 57.72 -6.09 -11.55
N GLU A 157 57.72 -5.31 -10.48
CA GLU A 157 58.93 -4.68 -9.94
C GLU A 157 59.94 -5.71 -9.44
N LYS A 158 59.49 -6.72 -8.69
CA LYS A 158 60.32 -7.83 -8.23
C LYS A 158 60.98 -8.56 -9.40
N ASN A 159 60.23 -8.86 -10.46
CA ASN A 159 60.77 -9.54 -11.65
C ASN A 159 61.81 -8.67 -12.37
N LYS A 160 61.56 -7.35 -12.51
CA LYS A 160 62.55 -6.42 -13.06
C LYS A 160 63.84 -6.40 -12.25
N LEU A 161 63.74 -6.36 -10.92
CA LEU A 161 64.89 -6.38 -10.02
C LEU A 161 65.63 -7.72 -10.08
N ALA A 162 64.90 -8.85 -10.15
CA ALA A 162 65.49 -10.17 -10.27
C ALA A 162 66.32 -10.32 -11.54
N VAL A 163 65.81 -9.85 -12.70
CA VAL A 163 66.57 -9.83 -13.96
C VAL A 163 67.81 -8.95 -13.84
N LYS A 164 67.70 -7.75 -13.23
CA LYS A 164 68.86 -6.87 -13.04
C LYS A 164 69.92 -7.52 -12.14
N ALA A 165 69.51 -8.18 -11.06
CA ALA A 165 70.41 -8.89 -10.16
C ALA A 165 71.12 -10.04 -10.87
N GLN A 166 70.38 -10.83 -11.68
CA GLN A 166 70.96 -11.90 -12.49
C GLN A 166 72.01 -11.36 -13.46
N ASN A 167 71.69 -10.29 -14.20
CA ASN A 167 72.62 -9.67 -15.14
C ASN A 167 73.90 -9.18 -14.44
N MET A 168 73.81 -8.58 -13.26
CA MET A 168 75.00 -8.17 -12.49
C MET A 168 75.80 -9.35 -11.96
N HIS A 169 75.12 -10.42 -11.55
CA HIS A 169 75.77 -11.65 -11.11
C HIS A 169 76.56 -12.31 -12.25
N ASP A 170 75.98 -12.38 -13.44
CA ASP A 170 76.64 -12.92 -14.63
C ASP A 170 77.86 -12.07 -15.03
N GLN A 171 77.74 -10.74 -15.02
CA GLN A 171 78.87 -9.82 -15.23
C GLN A 171 80.01 -10.02 -14.22
N TYR A 172 79.66 -10.18 -12.93
CA TYR A 172 80.65 -10.45 -11.88
C TYR A 172 81.37 -11.78 -12.13
N ASN A 173 80.63 -12.84 -12.46
CA ASN A 173 81.20 -14.15 -12.73
C ASN A 173 82.14 -14.13 -13.93
N ASP A 174 81.79 -13.42 -15.00
CA ASP A 174 82.65 -13.30 -16.18
C ASP A 174 83.92 -12.50 -15.90
N ALA A 175 83.83 -11.41 -15.13
CA ALA A 175 85.01 -10.67 -14.67
C ALA A 175 85.93 -11.53 -13.77
N MET A 176 85.34 -12.34 -12.89
CA MET A 176 86.08 -13.31 -12.06
C MET A 176 86.83 -14.33 -12.91
N LYS A 177 86.18 -14.90 -13.93
CA LYS A 177 86.84 -15.84 -14.87
C LYS A 177 88.00 -15.16 -15.59
N GLN A 178 87.84 -13.92 -16.05
CA GLN A 178 88.88 -13.18 -16.74
C GLN A 178 90.10 -12.94 -15.85
N THR A 179 89.90 -12.45 -14.62
CA THR A 179 90.99 -12.23 -13.67
C THR A 179 91.71 -13.54 -13.29
N HIS A 180 90.97 -14.64 -13.10
CA HIS A 180 91.56 -15.96 -12.90
C HIS A 180 92.41 -16.42 -14.08
N PHE A 181 91.95 -16.19 -15.31
CA PHE A 181 92.69 -16.53 -16.53
C PHE A 181 93.98 -15.71 -16.65
N GLU A 182 93.91 -14.39 -16.43
CA GLU A 182 95.08 -13.50 -16.43
C GLU A 182 96.12 -13.89 -15.36
N ASN A 183 95.66 -14.23 -14.15
CA ASN A 183 96.54 -14.72 -13.08
C ASN A 183 97.21 -16.06 -13.45
N ALA A 184 96.46 -16.98 -14.07
CA ALA A 184 97.00 -18.27 -14.52
C ALA A 184 98.05 -18.10 -15.62
N LEU A 185 97.83 -17.17 -16.56
CA LEU A 185 98.82 -16.81 -17.58
C LEU A 185 100.08 -16.20 -16.95
N THR A 186 99.90 -15.25 -16.02
CA THR A 186 101.00 -14.58 -15.32
C THR A 186 101.87 -15.57 -14.54
N SER A 187 101.25 -16.56 -13.88
CA SER A 187 101.97 -17.63 -13.18
C SER A 187 102.84 -18.46 -14.13
N LYS A 188 102.31 -18.84 -15.31
CA LYS A 188 103.07 -19.62 -16.30
C LYS A 188 104.27 -18.87 -16.88
N VAL A 189 104.16 -17.56 -17.09
CA VAL A 189 105.27 -16.73 -17.59
C VAL A 189 106.40 -16.58 -16.57
N LYS A 190 106.09 -16.58 -15.27
CA LYS A 190 107.09 -16.46 -14.19
C LYS A 190 107.91 -17.73 -13.92
N VAL A 191 107.52 -18.87 -14.48
CA VAL A 191 108.14 -20.19 -14.24
C VAL A 191 109.12 -20.59 -15.35
N ILE A 192 109.24 -19.78 -16.41
CA ILE A 192 110.24 -19.93 -17.49
C ILE A 192 111.35 -18.90 -17.26
#